data_AF-A0A328VEN1-F1
#
_entry.id   AF-A0A328VEN1-F1
#
_cell.length_a   1.000
_cell.length_b   1.000
_cell.length_c   1.000
_cell.angle_alpha   90.00
_cell.angle_beta   90.00
_cell.angle_gamma   90.00
#
_symmetry.space_group_name_H-M   'P 1'
#
loop_
_entity.id
_entity.type
_entity.pdbx_description
1 polymer ?
#
loop_
_entity_poly.entity_id
_entity_poly.type
_entity_poly.pdbx_seq_one_letter_code
_entity_poly.pdbx_strand_id
1 'polypeptide(L)' 'MLLPLSSLLTHTQSTAPVGLLWPLLALDLILIVIALVDLIRRDPRTVRGKKIIWALIILFISTLGPICYFVLGRKEV' A
#
# COMPACT_ATOMS: atom_id res chain seq x y z
N MET A 1 -16.90 -51.31 16.14
CA MET A 1 -17.29 -50.03 16.77
C MET A 1 -16.12 -49.56 17.64
N LEU A 2 -15.14 -48.89 17.02
CA LEU A 2 -14.00 -48.24 17.68
C LEU A 2 -13.86 -46.88 16.99
N LEU A 3 -14.31 -45.81 17.64
CA LEU A 3 -14.08 -44.47 17.11
C LEU A 3 -12.57 -44.17 17.18
N PRO A 4 -11.97 -43.57 16.14
CA PRO A 4 -10.53 -43.37 16.07
C PRO A 4 -10.08 -42.25 17.01
N LEU A 5 -9.11 -42.56 17.86
CA LEU A 5 -8.40 -41.63 18.77
C LEU A 5 -7.59 -40.55 18.02
N SER A 6 -7.56 -40.60 16.68
CA SER A 6 -6.81 -39.66 15.83
C SER A 6 -7.47 -38.29 15.66
N SER A 7 -8.72 -38.09 16.09
CA SER A 7 -9.42 -36.79 16.01
C SER A 7 -9.05 -35.79 17.11
N LEU A 8 -8.22 -36.20 18.09
CA LEU A 8 -7.85 -35.38 19.25
C LEU A 8 -6.53 -34.61 19.05
N LEU A 9 -5.80 -34.86 17.95
CA LEU A 9 -4.55 -34.17 17.61
C LEU A 9 -4.73 -33.01 16.61
N THR A 10 -5.94 -32.78 16.12
CA THR A 10 -6.27 -31.64 15.23
C THR A 10 -6.64 -30.36 15.99
N HIS A 11 -6.40 -30.31 17.30
CA HIS A 11 -6.54 -29.09 18.06
C HIS A 11 -5.42 -28.08 17.73
N THR A 12 -5.86 -26.94 17.18
CA THR A 12 -5.24 -25.61 17.33
C THR A 12 -3.86 -25.40 16.72
N GLN A 13 -3.77 -25.36 15.39
CA GLN A 13 -2.89 -24.37 14.78
C GLN A 13 -3.77 -23.24 14.27
N SER A 14 -3.91 -22.23 15.13
CA SER A 14 -4.41 -20.91 14.79
C SER A 14 -3.64 -20.40 13.57
N THR A 15 -4.16 -20.65 12.37
CA THR A 15 -3.69 -19.97 11.17
C THR A 15 -3.99 -18.51 11.41
N ALA A 16 -2.94 -17.75 11.74
CA ALA A 16 -3.00 -16.31 11.82
C ALA A 16 -3.84 -15.80 10.63
N PRO A 17 -4.77 -14.86 10.80
CA PRO A 17 -5.55 -14.34 9.68
C PRO A 17 -4.66 -13.46 8.78
N VAL A 18 -3.62 -14.04 8.18
CA VAL A 18 -2.76 -13.41 7.17
C VAL A 18 -3.54 -12.99 5.93
N GLY A 19 -4.75 -13.54 5.73
CA GLY A 19 -5.65 -13.13 4.65
C GLY A 19 -6.19 -11.70 4.77
N LEU A 20 -6.18 -11.09 5.96
CA LEU A 20 -6.77 -9.76 6.19
C LEU A 20 -5.81 -8.61 5.88
N LEU A 21 -4.49 -8.87 5.84
CA LEU A 21 -3.49 -7.87 5.48
C LEU A 21 -3.35 -7.69 3.96
N TRP A 22 -3.77 -8.68 3.18
CA TRP A 22 -3.75 -8.65 1.72
C TRP A 22 -4.45 -7.42 1.10
N PRO A 23 -5.70 -7.06 1.48
CA PRO A 23 -6.35 -5.88 0.93
C PRO A 23 -5.63 -4.57 1.28
N LEU A 24 -5.03 -4.48 2.47
CA LEU A 24 -4.29 -3.28 2.89
C LEU A 24 -3.04 -3.07 2.04
N LEU A 25 -2.30 -4.16 1.76
CA LEU A 25 -1.10 -4.13 0.93
C LEU A 25 -1.44 -3.83 -0.54
N ALA A 26 -2.52 -4.41 -1.05
CA ALA A 26 -3.01 -4.13 -2.39
C ALA A 26 -3.41 -2.65 -2.55
N LEU A 27 -4.11 -2.08 -1.56
CA LEU A 27 -4.50 -0.68 -1.57
C LEU A 27 -3.29 0.25 -1.54
N ASP A 28 -2.30 -0.05 -0.69
CA ASP A 28 -1.05 0.73 -0.62
C ASP A 28 -0.30 0.72 -1.96
N LEU A 29 -0.18 -0.47 -2.56
CA LEU A 29 0.48 -0.62 -3.86
C LEU A 29 -0.25 0.17 -4.96
N ILE A 30 -1.58 0.08 -5.01
CA ILE A 30 -2.40 0.84 -5.95
C ILE A 30 -2.19 2.35 -5.75
N LEU A 31 -2.17 2.81 -4.51
CA LEU A 31 -2.00 4.23 -4.19
C LEU A 31 -0.62 4.75 -4.63
N ILE A 32 0.44 3.97 -4.38
CA ILE A 32 1.80 4.27 -4.84
C ILE A 32 1.85 4.35 -6.37
N VAL A 33 1.28 3.36 -7.07
CA VAL A 33 1.26 3.33 -8.54
C VAL A 33 0.50 4.53 -9.10
N ILE A 34 -0.69 4.84 -8.58
CA ILE A 34 -1.47 5.98 -9.02
C ILE A 34 -0.70 7.29 -8.78
N ALA A 35 -0.12 7.47 -7.59
CA ALA A 35 0.64 8.68 -7.27
C ALA A 35 1.88 8.85 -8.16
N LEU A 36 2.58 7.77 -8.46
CA LEU A 36 3.76 7.80 -9.32
C LEU A 36 3.37 8.06 -10.79
N VAL A 37 2.31 7.44 -11.28
CA VAL A 37 1.78 7.68 -12.63
C VAL A 37 1.27 9.12 -12.77
N ASP A 38 0.55 9.63 -11.78
CA ASP A 38 0.09 11.03 -11.75
C ASP A 38 1.28 12.00 -11.74
N LEU A 39 2.32 11.72 -10.93
CA LEU A 39 3.54 12.52 -10.87
C LEU A 39 4.31 12.51 -12.19
N ILE A 40 4.39 11.38 -12.89
CA ILE A 40 5.07 11.29 -14.18
C ILE A 40 4.24 12.00 -15.26
N ARG A 41 2.92 11.82 -15.29
CA ARG A 41 2.02 12.42 -16.29
C ARG A 41 1.85 13.94 -16.13
N ARG A 42 1.85 14.47 -14.90
CA ARG A 42 1.69 15.90 -14.66
C ARG A 42 2.87 16.71 -15.17
N ASP A 43 2.61 17.92 -15.65
CA ASP A 43 3.70 18.80 -16.08
C ASP A 43 4.59 19.20 -14.88
N PRO A 44 5.93 19.19 -14.99
CA PRO A 44 6.81 19.62 -13.90
C PRO A 44 6.51 21.02 -13.38
N ARG A 45 5.93 21.91 -14.20
CA ARG A 45 5.58 23.28 -13.81
C ARG A 45 4.37 23.37 -12.87
N THR A 46 3.50 22.36 -12.88
CA THR A 46 2.28 22.30 -12.04
C THR A 46 2.48 21.48 -10.77
N VAL A 47 3.67 20.92 -10.56
CA VAL A 47 4.06 20.24 -9.31
C VAL A 47 4.85 21.21 -8.44
N ARG A 48 4.55 21.27 -7.14
CA ARG A 48 5.30 22.11 -6.19
C ARG A 48 6.72 21.53 -6.00
N GLY A 49 7.71 22.06 -6.71
CA GLY A 49 9.12 21.69 -6.59
C GLY A 49 9.58 20.66 -7.65
N LYS A 50 10.71 19.99 -7.41
CA LYS A 50 11.29 19.03 -8.37
C LYS A 50 10.52 17.71 -8.32
N LYS A 51 10.11 17.17 -9.47
CA LYS A 51 9.44 15.85 -9.55
C LYS A 51 10.20 14.74 -8.83
N ILE A 52 11.53 14.73 -8.90
CA ILE A 52 12.37 13.69 -8.29
C ILE A 52 12.23 13.68 -6.75
N ILE A 53 12.08 14.85 -6.11
CA ILE A 53 11.85 14.90 -4.65
C ILE A 53 10.55 14.20 -4.29
N TRP A 54 9.47 14.45 -5.04
CA TRP A 54 8.19 13.81 -4.80
C TRP A 54 8.22 12.30 -5.04
N ALA A 55 8.93 11.84 -6.08
CA ALA A 55 9.11 10.41 -6.33
C ALA A 55 9.85 9.74 -5.15
N LEU A 56 10.87 10.39 -4.60
CA LEU A 56 11.61 9.89 -3.44
C LEU A 56 10.72 9.81 -2.20
N ILE A 57 9.90 10.84 -1.95
CA ILE A 57 8.94 10.88 -0.83
C ILE A 57 7.90 9.77 -0.94
N ILE A 58 7.33 9.56 -2.13
CA ILE A 58 6.35 8.50 -2.39
C ILE A 58 6.98 7.13 -2.11
N LEU A 59 8.24 6.92 -2.48
CA LEU A 59 8.93 5.64 -2.32
C LEU A 59 9.41 5.38 -0.87
N PHE A 60 9.86 6.42 -0.15
CA PHE A 60 10.41 6.28 1.20
C PHE A 60 9.38 6.31 2.32
N ILE A 61 8.21 6.93 2.10
CA ILE A 61 7.21 7.15 3.16
C ILE A 61 5.95 6.26 2.98
N SER A 62 6.05 5.15 2.23
CA SER A 62 4.98 4.15 2.02
C SER A 62 3.61 4.82 1.81
N THR A 63 2.59 4.58 2.64
CA THR A 63 1.24 5.16 2.47
C THR A 63 1.18 6.69 2.64
N LEU A 64 2.00 7.26 3.52
CA LEU A 64 2.00 8.70 3.78
C LEU A 64 2.60 9.50 2.61
N GLY A 65 3.52 8.91 1.86
CA GLY A 65 4.16 9.55 0.71
C GLY A 65 3.17 9.98 -0.39
N PRO A 66 2.36 9.04 -0.95
CA PRO A 66 1.26 9.33 -1.86
C PRO A 66 0.26 10.34 -1.31
N ILE A 67 -0.16 10.20 -0.04
CA ILE A 67 -1.13 11.11 0.58
C ILE A 67 -0.57 12.53 0.61
N CYS A 68 0.67 12.71 1.06
CA CYS A 68 1.36 14.00 1.04
C CYS A 68 1.48 14.56 -0.39
N TYR A 69 1.76 13.73 -1.39
CA TYR A 69 1.79 14.17 -2.79
C TYR A 69 0.43 14.68 -3.28
N PHE A 70 -0.65 13.95 -2.96
CA PHE A 70 -2.00 14.36 -3.36
C PHE A 70 -2.42 15.67 -2.70
N VAL A 71 -2.10 15.87 -1.41
CA VAL A 71 -2.50 17.06 -0.64
C VAL A 71 -1.61 18.27 -0.91
N LEU A 72 -0.29 18.08 -0.96
CA LEU A 72 0.70 19.17 -1.01
C LEU A 72 1.44 19.26 -2.35
N GLY A 73 1.58 18.16 -3.08
CA GLY A 73 2.34 18.10 -4.33
C GLY A 73 1.56 18.64 -5.53
N ARG A 74 0.23 18.55 -5.50
CA ARG A 74 -0.66 19.10 -6.51
C ARG A 74 -0.80 20.61 -6.30
N LYS A 75 -0.25 21.40 -7.23
CA LYS A 75 -0.58 22.81 -7.33
C LYS A 75 -1.90 22.89 -8.10
N GLU A 76 -2.99 23.01 -7.35
CA GLU A 76 -4.26 23.47 -7.92
C GLU A 76 -4.03 24.91 -8.38
N VAL A 77 -4.43 25.18 -9.62
CA VAL A 77 -4.28 26.48 -10.30
C VAL A 77 -4.97 27.58 -9.52
#